data_AF-A0A4R1F6Q3-F1
#
_entry.id   AF-A0A4R1F6Q3-F1
#
_cell.length_a   1.000
_cell.length_b   1.000
_cell.length_c   1.000
_cell.angle_alpha   90.00
_cell.angle_beta   90.00
_cell.angle_gamma   90.00
#
_symmetry.space_group_name_H-M   'P 1'
#
loop_
_entity.id
_entity.type
_entity.pdbx_description
1 polymer ?
#
loop_
_entity_poly.entity_id
_entity_poly.type
_entity_poly.pdbx_seq_one_letter_code
_entity_poly.pdbx_strand_id
1 'polypeptide(L)'
;MKLKHSRSVFYLFTAMVISSVVIGSYCKTKFMPVSNANAATSSATSTTTSSTTADNKSKYADVDVAMELVKVGEHSYYVQGKAGIATDNAGFISNAGVVITDAGVVLFDALGTPSLANKLLQKIREITDQPIVKVVVSHYHADHIYGLQVFKEQGAEIIAPDGIYEYIDSDVASSRLEERQFSLDPWVNENTYIVKPDTILDATEKFTVGNIDFTINVIGKAHSDADLTLFVENDKVLFTGDILFEGRVPFIGNHTKHWLETLQSLETNQVTALVPGHGPAAKDPQKAITLTREYLAYMREKMAIAVEEMIDFDEAYEEVDWSKYAKLPAFEAANRRNAFQVYLSLELE
;
A
#
# COMPACT_ATOMS: atom_id res chain seq x y z
N MET A 1 58.97 -4.71 -13.09
CA MET A 1 59.67 -4.53 -11.80
C MET A 1 58.97 -3.42 -11.02
N LYS A 2 58.41 -3.79 -9.86
CA LYS A 2 57.91 -2.99 -8.71
C LYS A 2 56.58 -2.21 -8.80
N LEU A 3 55.64 -2.76 -8.01
CA LEU A 3 54.41 -2.19 -7.43
C LEU A 3 54.67 -1.00 -6.49
N LYS A 4 53.61 -0.20 -6.27
CA LYS A 4 53.11 0.39 -4.99
C LYS A 4 51.66 0.84 -5.27
N HIS A 5 50.55 0.23 -4.82
CA HIS A 5 49.97 0.02 -3.48
C HIS A 5 49.80 1.28 -2.61
N SER A 6 48.54 1.66 -2.35
CA SER A 6 47.95 2.25 -1.12
C SER A 6 46.78 3.17 -1.48
N ARG A 7 45.60 3.24 -0.84
CA ARG A 7 44.87 2.51 0.21
C ARG A 7 43.45 3.11 0.22
N SER A 8 42.41 2.28 0.34
CA SER A 8 41.06 2.70 0.75
C SER A 8 41.02 3.00 2.24
N VAL A 9 40.32 4.05 2.67
CA VAL A 9 39.84 4.23 4.05
C VAL A 9 38.47 4.93 4.04
N PHE A 10 37.45 4.14 4.41
CA PHE A 10 36.24 4.43 5.20
C PHE A 10 35.81 5.90 5.42
N TYR A 11 34.59 6.21 4.97
CA TYR A 11 33.76 7.26 5.57
C TYR A 11 32.76 6.62 6.55
N LEU A 12 32.88 6.95 7.83
CA LEU A 12 31.87 6.68 8.86
C LEU A 12 30.73 7.70 8.70
N PHE A 13 29.51 7.23 8.50
CA PHE A 13 28.31 8.04 8.73
C PHE A 13 28.04 8.10 10.23
N THR A 14 28.07 9.30 10.81
CA THR A 14 27.48 9.58 12.13
C THR A 14 26.55 10.76 11.97
N ALA A 15 25.24 10.51 11.90
CA ALA A 15 24.24 11.55 12.00
C ALA A 15 23.92 11.77 13.48
N MET A 16 24.33 12.92 14.02
CA MET A 16 24.08 13.34 15.39
C MET A 16 22.76 14.11 15.42
N VAL A 17 21.68 13.45 15.86
CA VAL A 17 20.40 14.13 16.15
C VAL A 17 20.48 14.73 17.55
N ILE A 18 20.49 16.05 17.63
CA ILE A 18 20.34 16.79 18.89
C ILE A 18 18.84 16.84 19.20
N SER A 19 18.38 16.05 20.17
CA SER A 19 17.05 16.21 20.77
C SER A 19 17.24 16.73 22.20
N SER A 20 16.85 17.99 22.41
CA SER A 20 16.80 18.60 23.73
C SER A 20 15.43 18.34 24.34
N VAL A 21 15.30 17.25 25.11
CA VAL A 21 14.13 17.00 25.95
C VAL A 21 14.47 17.42 27.39
N VAL A 22 13.74 18.43 27.85
CA VAL A 22 13.73 18.88 29.24
C VAL A 22 13.03 17.80 30.08
N ILE A 23 13.80 17.09 30.91
CA ILE A 23 13.27 16.11 31.86
C ILE A 23 12.79 16.85 33.12
N GLY A 24 11.48 16.95 33.27
CA GLY A 24 10.82 17.29 34.53
C GLY A 24 10.89 16.11 35.49
N SER A 25 11.57 16.30 36.63
CA SER A 25 11.65 15.33 37.73
C SER A 25 10.30 15.15 38.42
N TYR A 26 9.80 13.92 38.51
CA TYR A 26 8.85 13.56 39.57
C TYR A 26 9.36 12.37 40.39
N CYS A 27 9.57 12.67 41.66
CA CYS A 27 10.03 11.83 42.75
C CYS A 27 8.97 10.76 43.09
N LYS A 28 9.35 9.49 43.17
CA LYS A 28 8.60 8.45 43.90
C LYS A 28 9.52 7.75 44.87
N THR A 29 9.27 8.01 46.15
CA THR A 29 9.90 7.40 47.31
C THR A 29 9.46 5.94 47.49
N LYS A 30 10.44 5.08 47.79
CA LYS A 30 10.32 3.71 48.31
C LYS A 30 9.47 3.66 49.58
N PHE A 31 8.67 2.60 49.74
CA PHE A 31 8.52 1.87 51.01
C PHE A 31 8.39 0.37 50.75
N MET A 32 8.94 -0.40 51.69
CA MET A 32 9.29 -1.83 51.65
C MET A 32 8.15 -2.76 52.15
N PRO A 33 8.30 -4.10 52.08
CA PRO A 33 7.22 -5.09 52.02
C PRO A 33 6.82 -5.68 53.38
N VAL A 34 5.66 -6.34 53.45
CA VAL A 34 5.33 -7.33 54.48
C VAL A 34 4.60 -8.53 53.86
N SER A 35 4.99 -9.69 54.35
CA SER A 35 4.69 -11.06 53.94
C SER A 35 3.42 -11.67 54.57
N ASN A 36 3.00 -12.78 53.94
CA ASN A 36 2.38 -14.01 54.49
C ASN A 36 0.86 -14.17 54.57
N ALA A 37 0.41 -15.14 53.76
CA ALA A 37 -0.38 -16.34 54.07
C ALA A 37 -1.81 -16.19 54.65
N ASN A 38 -2.79 -16.70 53.91
CA ASN A 38 -3.49 -17.93 54.29
C ASN A 38 -4.41 -18.44 53.18
N ALA A 39 -4.39 -19.76 52.99
CA ALA A 39 -5.33 -20.51 52.19
C ALA A 39 -6.60 -20.83 53.00
N ALA A 40 -7.77 -20.70 52.39
CA ALA A 40 -8.98 -21.41 52.81
C ALA A 40 -9.93 -21.58 51.63
N THR A 41 -10.18 -22.83 51.29
CA THR A 41 -11.24 -23.33 50.39
C THR A 41 -12.62 -23.19 51.03
N SER A 42 -13.63 -22.74 50.27
CA SER A 42 -15.00 -23.29 50.40
C SER A 42 -15.87 -22.97 49.17
N SER A 43 -16.88 -23.82 49.02
CA SER A 43 -17.67 -24.15 47.86
C SER A 43 -18.86 -23.22 47.57
N ALA A 44 -19.11 -23.04 46.27
CA ALA A 44 -20.39 -22.91 45.55
C ALA A 44 -21.62 -22.32 46.26
N THR A 45 -22.18 -21.25 45.68
CA THR A 45 -23.63 -21.15 45.49
C THR A 45 -23.94 -20.30 44.26
N SER A 46 -24.82 -20.82 43.41
CA SER A 46 -25.34 -20.17 42.22
C SER A 46 -26.14 -18.92 42.59
N THR A 47 -25.88 -17.82 41.91
CA THR A 47 -26.83 -16.71 41.83
C THR A 47 -26.91 -16.30 40.36
N THR A 48 -27.99 -16.76 39.74
CA THR A 48 -28.43 -16.38 38.41
C THR A 48 -28.62 -14.87 38.39
N THR A 49 -27.70 -14.16 37.75
CA THR A 49 -27.88 -12.77 37.36
C THR A 49 -27.85 -12.72 35.84
N SER A 50 -28.99 -12.39 35.25
CA SER A 50 -29.07 -12.01 33.86
C SER A 50 -28.43 -10.63 33.70
N SER A 51 -27.28 -10.55 33.03
CA SER A 51 -26.75 -9.30 32.47
C SER A 51 -26.78 -9.43 30.93
N THR A 52 -27.84 -9.01 30.26
CA THR A 52 -27.93 -7.71 29.58
C THR A 52 -26.63 -7.26 28.86
N THR A 53 -26.74 -7.24 27.53
CA THR A 53 -25.96 -6.47 26.54
C THR A 53 -24.45 -6.66 26.58
N ALA A 54 -23.97 -7.69 25.88
CA ALA A 54 -22.61 -7.67 25.33
C ALA A 54 -22.53 -6.48 24.36
N ASP A 55 -21.77 -5.46 24.76
CA ASP A 55 -21.38 -4.32 23.96
C ASP A 55 -20.55 -4.88 22.78
N ASN A 56 -21.21 -5.20 21.66
CA ASN A 56 -20.59 -5.80 20.48
C ASN A 56 -19.83 -4.71 19.71
N LYS A 57 -18.81 -4.13 20.35
CA LYS A 57 -17.90 -3.21 19.68
C LYS A 57 -17.14 -4.01 18.63
N SER A 58 -17.26 -3.59 17.37
CA SER A 58 -16.45 -4.08 16.26
C SER A 58 -14.98 -4.14 16.66
N LYS A 59 -14.29 -5.23 16.32
CA LYS A 59 -12.84 -5.41 16.55
C LYS A 59 -12.01 -4.27 15.96
N TYR A 60 -12.48 -3.69 14.86
CA TYR A 60 -11.84 -2.60 14.15
C TYR A 60 -12.59 -1.30 14.42
N ALA A 61 -11.86 -0.21 14.60
CA ALA A 61 -12.43 1.12 14.79
C ALA A 61 -13.28 1.51 13.57
N ASP A 62 -14.35 2.28 13.81
CA ASP A 62 -15.18 2.76 12.71
C ASP A 62 -14.44 3.85 11.90
N VAL A 63 -14.68 3.85 10.59
CA VAL A 63 -14.21 4.89 9.66
C VAL A 63 -15.42 5.62 9.07
N ASP A 64 -15.40 6.94 9.11
CA ASP A 64 -16.48 7.82 8.64
C ASP A 64 -16.37 8.16 7.14
N VAL A 65 -15.24 7.86 6.50
CA VAL A 65 -15.04 8.08 5.07
C VAL A 65 -16.11 7.37 4.23
N ALA A 66 -16.66 8.07 3.25
CA ALA A 66 -17.62 7.51 2.31
C ALA A 66 -16.93 6.47 1.42
N MET A 67 -17.52 5.28 1.34
CA MET A 67 -17.04 4.15 0.56
C MET A 67 -18.21 3.53 -0.20
N GLU A 68 -18.07 3.43 -1.52
CA GLU A 68 -19.08 2.91 -2.44
C GLU A 68 -18.42 1.89 -3.36
N LEU A 69 -19.11 0.76 -3.60
CA LEU A 69 -18.73 -0.22 -4.60
C LEU A 69 -19.19 0.25 -5.98
N VAL A 70 -18.24 0.72 -6.78
CA VAL A 70 -18.49 1.18 -8.15
C VAL A 70 -18.36 0.00 -9.11
N LYS A 71 -19.45 -0.29 -9.83
CA LYS A 71 -19.48 -1.38 -10.82
C LYS A 71 -18.72 -0.99 -12.10
N VAL A 72 -17.78 -1.83 -12.53
CA VAL A 72 -16.94 -1.62 -13.72
C VAL A 72 -17.01 -2.75 -14.75
N GLY A 73 -17.53 -3.92 -14.35
CA GLY A 73 -17.83 -5.05 -15.20
C GLY A 73 -19.12 -5.74 -14.77
N GLU A 74 -19.47 -6.88 -15.35
CA GLU A 74 -20.64 -7.65 -14.92
C GLU A 74 -20.48 -8.17 -13.49
N HIS A 75 -19.28 -8.67 -13.17
CA HIS A 75 -18.86 -9.27 -11.91
C HIS A 75 -17.91 -8.38 -11.10
N SER A 76 -17.31 -7.38 -11.76
CA SER A 76 -16.22 -6.56 -11.23
C SER A 76 -16.70 -5.22 -10.69
N TYR A 77 -16.24 -4.91 -9.49
CA TYR A 77 -16.44 -3.68 -8.75
C TYR A 77 -15.11 -3.16 -8.22
N TYR A 78 -15.07 -1.91 -7.77
CA TYR A 78 -13.97 -1.41 -6.96
C TYR A 78 -14.46 -0.33 -6.00
N VAL A 79 -13.69 -0.06 -4.96
CA VAL A 79 -13.86 1.13 -4.14
C VAL A 79 -12.80 2.16 -4.52
N GLN A 80 -13.20 3.43 -4.62
CA GLN A 80 -12.31 4.52 -5.05
C GLN A 80 -11.72 5.26 -3.85
N GLY A 81 -10.40 5.22 -3.71
CA GLY A 81 -9.65 6.00 -2.73
C GLY A 81 -9.74 7.51 -2.99
N LYS A 82 -9.53 8.31 -1.94
CA LYS A 82 -9.55 9.77 -2.03
C LYS A 82 -8.23 10.29 -2.60
N ALA A 83 -8.34 11.24 -3.52
CA ALA A 83 -7.17 11.94 -4.07
C ALA A 83 -6.59 12.88 -3.00
N GLY A 84 -5.60 12.39 -2.25
CA GLY A 84 -5.02 13.13 -1.13
C GLY A 84 -3.94 12.33 -0.39
N ILE A 85 -3.64 12.78 0.82
CA ILE A 85 -2.73 12.08 1.75
C ILE A 85 -3.52 11.19 2.72
N ALA A 86 -2.84 10.19 3.26
CA ALA A 86 -3.46 9.12 4.06
C ALA A 86 -4.13 9.63 5.35
N THR A 87 -3.50 10.58 6.04
CA THR A 87 -3.95 11.11 7.35
C THR A 87 -5.34 11.73 7.30
N ASP A 88 -5.69 12.36 6.19
CA ASP A 88 -6.96 13.09 6.06
C ASP A 88 -8.15 12.18 5.78
N ASN A 89 -7.90 10.90 5.47
CA ASN A 89 -8.91 9.97 4.96
C ASN A 89 -8.85 8.60 5.66
N ALA A 90 -8.36 8.54 6.89
CA ALA A 90 -8.19 7.28 7.62
C ALA A 90 -7.36 6.22 6.86
N GLY A 91 -6.44 6.66 5.99
CA GLY A 91 -5.67 5.80 5.08
C GLY A 91 -6.33 5.48 3.73
N PHE A 92 -7.55 5.99 3.45
CA PHE A 92 -8.33 5.64 2.25
C PHE A 92 -7.90 6.45 1.03
N ILE A 93 -6.69 6.18 0.55
CA ILE A 93 -6.12 6.84 -0.62
C ILE A 93 -6.02 5.91 -1.83
N SER A 94 -5.89 4.60 -1.62
CA SER A 94 -5.82 3.57 -2.65
C SER A 94 -7.20 3.00 -2.99
N ASN A 95 -7.28 2.37 -4.16
CA ASN A 95 -8.40 1.58 -4.60
C ASN A 95 -8.25 0.13 -4.12
N ALA A 96 -9.37 -0.59 -4.06
CA ALA A 96 -9.37 -2.06 -3.99
C ALA A 96 -10.43 -2.62 -4.93
N GLY A 97 -10.05 -3.66 -5.67
CA GLY A 97 -10.92 -4.38 -6.60
C GLY A 97 -11.71 -5.47 -5.88
N VAL A 98 -12.94 -5.71 -6.35
CA VAL A 98 -13.85 -6.73 -5.84
C VAL A 98 -14.49 -7.45 -7.01
N VAL A 99 -14.27 -8.75 -7.14
CA VAL A 99 -14.86 -9.58 -8.20
C VAL A 99 -15.72 -10.66 -7.56
N ILE A 100 -17.04 -10.60 -7.80
CA ILE A 100 -18.02 -11.50 -7.21
C ILE A 100 -18.32 -12.62 -8.20
N THR A 101 -18.10 -13.86 -7.78
CA THR A 101 -18.36 -15.07 -8.57
C THR A 101 -19.34 -15.99 -7.83
N ASP A 102 -19.81 -17.04 -8.50
CA ASP A 102 -20.70 -18.04 -7.90
C ASP A 102 -20.03 -18.93 -6.84
N ALA A 103 -18.69 -18.92 -6.74
CA ALA A 103 -17.94 -19.75 -5.80
C ALA A 103 -17.14 -18.95 -4.76
N GLY A 104 -17.25 -17.61 -4.77
CA GLY A 104 -16.49 -16.76 -3.86
C GLY A 104 -16.19 -15.38 -4.43
N VAL A 105 -15.65 -14.51 -3.57
CA VAL A 105 -15.18 -13.18 -3.93
C VAL A 105 -13.66 -13.18 -4.00
N VAL A 106 -13.13 -12.64 -5.09
CA VAL A 106 -11.69 -12.37 -5.29
C VAL A 106 -11.47 -10.87 -5.11
N LEU A 107 -10.52 -10.50 -4.25
CA LEU A 107 -10.12 -9.12 -4.03
C LEU A 107 -8.79 -8.82 -4.72
N PHE A 108 -8.62 -7.57 -5.11
CA PHE A 108 -7.35 -7.01 -5.55
C PHE A 108 -6.99 -5.84 -4.64
N ASP A 109 -5.92 -6.01 -3.85
CA ASP A 109 -5.54 -5.17 -2.70
C ASP A 109 -6.55 -5.14 -1.54
N ALA A 110 -6.10 -4.65 -0.38
CA ALA A 110 -6.83 -4.71 0.89
C ALA A 110 -6.98 -3.34 1.58
N LEU A 111 -6.66 -2.23 0.91
CA LEU A 111 -6.69 -0.87 1.48
C LEU A 111 -5.70 -0.65 2.64
N GLY A 112 -5.58 0.61 3.05
CA GLY A 112 -4.49 1.07 3.90
C GLY A 112 -4.67 0.92 5.40
N THR A 113 -5.81 0.43 5.87
CA THR A 113 -6.03 0.16 7.29
C THR A 113 -6.95 -1.05 7.48
N PRO A 114 -6.80 -1.81 8.58
CA PRO A 114 -7.76 -2.85 8.96
C PRO A 114 -9.20 -2.31 9.08
N SER A 115 -9.37 -1.08 9.54
CA SER A 115 -10.68 -0.44 9.67
C SER A 115 -11.35 -0.19 8.32
N LEU A 116 -10.59 0.21 7.30
CA LEU A 116 -11.09 0.34 5.93
C LEU A 116 -11.43 -1.01 5.30
N ALA A 117 -10.58 -2.02 5.49
CA ALA A 117 -10.86 -3.38 5.02
C ALA A 117 -12.12 -3.96 5.66
N ASN A 118 -12.36 -3.70 6.95
CA ASN A 118 -13.59 -4.09 7.63
C ASN A 118 -14.81 -3.39 7.04
N LYS A 119 -14.70 -2.09 6.71
CA LYS A 119 -15.77 -1.36 6.00
C LYS A 119 -16.01 -1.90 4.59
N LEU A 120 -14.94 -2.24 3.85
CA LEU A 120 -15.05 -2.88 2.55
C LEU A 120 -15.75 -4.23 2.65
N LEU A 121 -15.42 -5.06 3.64
CA LEU A 121 -16.10 -6.32 3.92
C LEU A 121 -17.59 -6.10 4.17
N GLN A 122 -17.96 -5.10 4.98
CA GLN A 122 -19.38 -4.75 5.21
C GLN A 122 -20.08 -4.36 3.90
N LYS A 123 -19.43 -3.54 3.06
CA LYS A 123 -19.97 -3.14 1.74
C LYS A 123 -20.16 -4.32 0.80
N ILE A 124 -19.24 -5.29 0.80
CA ILE A 124 -19.38 -6.53 0.03
C ILE A 124 -20.58 -7.33 0.53
N ARG A 125 -20.75 -7.43 1.85
CA ARG A 125 -21.88 -8.15 2.48
C ARG A 125 -23.24 -7.53 2.22
N GLU A 126 -23.31 -6.24 1.85
CA GLU A 126 -24.56 -5.62 1.40
C GLU A 126 -25.06 -6.18 0.06
N ILE A 127 -24.19 -6.78 -0.76
CA ILE A 127 -24.53 -7.23 -2.11
C ILE A 127 -24.27 -8.72 -2.36
N THR A 128 -23.55 -9.43 -1.49
CA THR A 128 -23.31 -10.87 -1.61
C THR A 128 -22.93 -11.55 -0.29
N ASP A 129 -23.42 -12.78 -0.12
CA ASP A 129 -23.05 -13.67 0.98
C ASP A 129 -21.87 -14.61 0.65
N GLN A 130 -21.32 -14.52 -0.57
CA GLN A 130 -20.21 -15.39 -1.00
C GLN A 130 -18.96 -15.20 -0.12
N PRO A 131 -18.23 -16.28 0.21
CA PRO A 131 -17.02 -16.17 1.01
C PRO A 131 -15.94 -15.37 0.28
N ILE A 132 -15.10 -14.63 1.02
CA ILE A 132 -13.88 -14.06 0.43
C ILE A 132 -12.86 -15.19 0.31
N VAL A 133 -12.48 -15.57 -0.90
CA VAL A 133 -11.64 -16.76 -1.13
C VAL A 133 -10.19 -16.44 -1.41
N LYS A 134 -9.91 -15.30 -2.07
CA LYS A 134 -8.57 -14.88 -2.47
C LYS A 134 -8.42 -13.36 -2.36
N VAL A 135 -7.23 -12.92 -1.95
CA VAL A 135 -6.77 -11.53 -2.11
C VAL A 135 -5.47 -11.56 -2.91
N VAL A 136 -5.49 -10.94 -4.08
CA VAL A 136 -4.28 -10.70 -4.88
C VAL A 136 -3.73 -9.33 -4.50
N VAL A 137 -2.50 -9.30 -3.98
CA VAL A 137 -1.80 -8.08 -3.60
C VAL A 137 -1.02 -7.57 -4.79
N SER A 138 -1.24 -6.33 -5.19
CA SER A 138 -0.52 -5.71 -6.29
C SER A 138 0.96 -5.52 -5.96
N HIS A 139 1.26 -4.98 -4.78
CA HIS A 139 2.61 -4.71 -4.29
C HIS A 139 2.61 -4.42 -2.78
N TYR A 140 3.79 -4.17 -2.19
CA TYR A 140 3.97 -4.16 -0.73
C TYR A 140 3.60 -2.85 -0.01
N HIS A 141 3.15 -1.80 -0.70
CA HIS A 141 2.91 -0.51 -0.04
C HIS A 141 1.78 -0.57 0.99
N ALA A 142 1.97 0.19 2.07
CA ALA A 142 1.12 0.18 3.26
C ALA A 142 -0.37 0.37 2.95
N ASP A 143 -0.68 1.27 2.01
CA ASP A 143 -2.03 1.57 1.59
C ASP A 143 -2.72 0.45 0.79
N HIS A 144 -2.01 -0.62 0.45
CA HIS A 144 -2.56 -1.80 -0.23
C HIS A 144 -2.62 -3.02 0.68
N ILE A 145 -1.76 -3.11 1.70
CA ILE A 145 -1.54 -4.35 2.46
C ILE A 145 -2.00 -4.34 3.92
N TYR A 146 -2.22 -3.18 4.55
CA TYR A 146 -2.51 -3.15 5.98
C TYR A 146 -3.90 -3.67 6.33
N GLY A 147 -4.83 -3.67 5.38
CA GLY A 147 -6.13 -4.31 5.58
C GLY A 147 -6.15 -5.84 5.46
N LEU A 148 -5.05 -6.49 5.03
CA LEU A 148 -5.02 -7.93 4.72
C LEU A 148 -5.46 -8.81 5.89
N GLN A 149 -5.20 -8.40 7.14
CA GLN A 149 -5.56 -9.19 8.32
C GLN A 149 -7.06 -9.47 8.41
N VAL A 150 -7.90 -8.53 7.96
CA VAL A 150 -9.36 -8.70 7.95
C VAL A 150 -9.76 -9.86 7.05
N PHE A 151 -9.20 -9.92 5.84
CA PHE A 151 -9.54 -10.96 4.87
C PHE A 151 -8.88 -12.30 5.19
N LYS A 152 -7.68 -12.27 5.79
CA LYS A 152 -7.02 -13.47 6.32
C LYS A 152 -7.87 -14.12 7.40
N GLU A 153 -8.49 -13.33 8.28
CA GLU A 153 -9.43 -13.80 9.31
C GLU A 153 -10.74 -14.36 8.72
N GLN A 154 -11.13 -13.96 7.50
CA GLN A 154 -12.23 -14.58 6.75
C GLN A 154 -11.84 -15.90 6.07
N GLY A 155 -10.57 -16.31 6.14
CA GLY A 155 -10.07 -17.53 5.52
C GLY A 155 -9.61 -17.36 4.07
N ALA A 156 -9.43 -16.12 3.59
CA ALA A 156 -8.92 -15.89 2.24
C ALA A 156 -7.45 -16.30 2.11
N GLU A 157 -7.10 -16.86 0.95
CA GLU A 157 -5.72 -17.04 0.51
C GLU A 157 -5.12 -15.69 0.08
N ILE A 158 -3.91 -15.38 0.56
CA ILE A 158 -3.18 -14.16 0.20
C ILE A 158 -2.11 -14.50 -0.83
N ILE A 159 -2.24 -13.93 -2.02
CA ILE A 159 -1.32 -14.09 -3.15
C ILE A 159 -0.55 -12.78 -3.34
N ALA A 160 0.77 -12.85 -3.42
CA ALA A 160 1.63 -11.67 -3.54
C ALA A 160 2.81 -11.90 -4.52
N PRO A 161 3.44 -10.84 -5.04
CA PRO A 161 4.58 -10.98 -5.94
C PRO A 161 5.84 -11.48 -5.24
N ASP A 162 6.70 -12.15 -6.00
CA ASP A 162 8.07 -12.48 -5.60
C ASP A 162 8.92 -11.21 -5.48
N GLY A 163 9.28 -10.87 -4.24
CA GLY A 163 9.88 -9.59 -3.85
C GLY A 163 9.25 -8.99 -2.60
N ILE A 164 8.03 -9.40 -2.24
CA ILE A 164 7.39 -8.94 -1.00
C ILE A 164 8.17 -9.35 0.25
N TYR A 165 8.90 -10.47 0.24
CA TYR A 165 9.70 -10.91 1.38
C TYR A 165 10.85 -9.97 1.74
N GLU A 166 11.44 -9.30 0.75
CA GLU A 166 12.49 -8.31 0.99
C GLU A 166 11.94 -7.15 1.83
N TYR A 167 10.63 -6.86 1.69
CA TYR A 167 9.95 -5.86 2.48
C TYR A 167 9.42 -6.40 3.82
N ILE A 168 8.59 -7.45 3.85
CA ILE A 168 7.76 -7.76 5.04
C ILE A 168 8.54 -8.07 6.31
N ASP A 169 9.76 -8.61 6.19
CA ASP A 169 10.63 -8.95 7.31
C ASP A 169 11.74 -7.90 7.53
N SER A 170 11.63 -6.72 6.90
CA SER A 170 12.63 -5.65 6.97
C SER A 170 12.39 -4.65 8.11
N ASP A 171 13.46 -3.97 8.52
CA ASP A 171 13.38 -2.80 9.42
C ASP A 171 12.57 -1.66 8.81
N VAL A 172 12.56 -1.53 7.47
CA VAL A 172 11.78 -0.52 6.75
C VAL A 172 10.28 -0.76 6.96
N ALA A 173 9.82 -2.00 6.79
CA ALA A 173 8.43 -2.35 7.00
C ALA A 173 8.00 -2.16 8.46
N SER A 174 8.86 -2.54 9.41
CA SER A 174 8.63 -2.36 10.84
C SER A 174 8.52 -0.87 11.22
N SER A 175 9.47 -0.04 10.77
CA SER A 175 9.46 1.41 11.03
C SER A 175 8.26 2.10 10.38
N ARG A 176 7.84 1.63 9.19
CA ARG A 176 6.66 2.16 8.50
C ARG A 176 5.38 1.80 9.23
N LEU A 177 5.26 0.58 9.73
CA LEU A 177 4.10 0.18 10.52
C LEU A 177 4.02 1.01 11.81
N GLU A 178 5.13 1.19 12.53
CA GLU A 178 5.17 2.02 13.74
C GLU A 178 4.76 3.47 13.44
N GLU A 179 5.26 4.07 12.36
CA GLU A 179 4.85 5.40 11.93
C GLU A 179 3.34 5.48 11.66
N ARG A 180 2.77 4.47 10.99
CA ARG A 180 1.32 4.44 10.69
C ARG A 180 0.46 4.13 11.90
N GLN A 181 0.96 3.37 12.87
CA GLN A 181 0.29 3.22 14.17
C GLN A 181 0.18 4.55 14.90
N PHE A 182 1.16 5.45 14.74
CA PHE A 182 1.07 6.79 15.29
C PHE A 182 0.19 7.73 14.45
N SER A 183 0.38 7.77 13.13
CA SER A 183 -0.27 8.77 12.26
C SER A 183 -1.69 8.42 11.83
N LEU A 184 -2.09 7.14 11.95
CA LEU A 184 -3.43 6.64 11.59
C LEU A 184 -4.17 5.97 12.76
N ASP A 185 -3.77 6.23 14.01
CA ASP A 185 -4.58 5.86 15.18
C ASP A 185 -5.99 6.51 15.08
N PRO A 186 -7.09 5.78 15.38
CA PRO A 186 -7.15 4.41 15.91
C PRO A 186 -7.24 3.30 14.86
N TRP A 187 -7.17 3.65 13.56
CA TRP A 187 -7.46 2.74 12.45
C TRP A 187 -6.33 1.78 12.12
N VAL A 188 -5.09 2.21 12.36
CA VAL A 188 -3.87 1.38 12.47
C VAL A 188 -3.40 1.53 13.90
N ASN A 189 -3.25 0.42 14.62
CA ASN A 189 -2.96 0.42 16.05
C ASN A 189 -2.07 -0.76 16.45
N GLU A 190 -1.85 -0.98 17.75
CA GLU A 190 -0.97 -2.02 18.27
C GLU A 190 -1.36 -3.46 17.87
N ASN A 191 -2.61 -3.67 17.45
CA ASN A 191 -3.11 -4.97 16.96
C ASN A 191 -2.99 -5.11 15.44
N THR A 192 -2.49 -4.08 14.75
CA THR A 192 -2.21 -4.14 13.31
C THR A 192 -0.86 -4.82 13.06
N TYR A 193 -0.83 -5.78 12.14
CA TYR A 193 0.38 -6.50 11.78
C TYR A 193 0.46 -6.74 10.28
N ILE A 194 1.68 -6.91 9.76
CA ILE A 194 1.91 -7.24 8.36
C ILE A 194 1.58 -8.73 8.15
N VAL A 195 0.62 -9.00 7.29
CA VAL A 195 0.23 -10.36 6.93
C VAL A 195 1.23 -10.96 5.97
N LYS A 196 1.75 -12.15 6.29
CA LYS A 196 2.58 -12.92 5.36
C LYS A 196 1.70 -13.56 4.28
N PRO A 197 2.11 -13.54 3.00
CA PRO A 197 1.39 -14.20 1.93
C PRO A 197 1.41 -15.72 2.08
N ASP A 198 0.38 -16.38 1.54
CA ASP A 198 0.31 -17.84 1.45
C ASP A 198 0.96 -18.36 0.17
N THR A 199 0.79 -17.61 -0.92
CA THR A 199 1.27 -17.94 -2.26
C THR A 199 2.07 -16.77 -2.81
N ILE A 200 3.20 -17.08 -3.44
CA ILE A 200 4.15 -16.12 -4.02
C ILE A 200 4.27 -16.40 -5.49
N LEU A 201 4.19 -15.36 -6.31
CA LEU A 201 4.22 -15.46 -7.77
C LEU A 201 5.46 -14.79 -8.34
N ASP A 202 6.26 -15.57 -9.06
CA ASP A 202 7.40 -15.13 -9.87
C ASP A 202 7.10 -15.19 -11.39
N ALA A 203 5.96 -15.78 -11.77
CA ALA A 203 5.48 -15.86 -13.14
C ALA A 203 3.96 -15.64 -13.23
N THR A 204 3.49 -15.22 -14.41
CA THR A 204 2.06 -15.04 -14.69
C THR A 204 1.27 -16.32 -14.39
N GLU A 205 0.19 -16.17 -13.62
CA GLU A 205 -0.68 -17.28 -13.23
C GLU A 205 -2.10 -17.06 -13.75
N LYS A 206 -2.77 -18.15 -14.13
CA LYS A 206 -4.19 -18.16 -14.47
C LYS A 206 -4.94 -19.06 -13.50
N PHE A 207 -6.12 -18.61 -13.08
CA PHE A 207 -7.00 -19.39 -12.22
C PHE A 207 -8.47 -19.06 -12.50
N THR A 208 -9.36 -19.95 -12.06
CA THR A 208 -10.81 -19.78 -12.23
C THR A 208 -11.50 -19.88 -10.88
N VAL A 209 -12.46 -18.98 -10.61
CA VAL A 209 -13.35 -19.04 -9.43
C VAL A 209 -14.78 -18.85 -9.93
N GLY A 210 -15.67 -19.80 -9.65
CA GLY A 210 -17.10 -19.66 -9.98
C GLY A 210 -17.37 -19.38 -11.47
N ASN A 211 -16.64 -20.05 -12.38
CA ASN A 211 -16.69 -19.85 -13.83
C ASN A 211 -16.21 -18.48 -14.35
N ILE A 212 -15.54 -17.69 -13.51
CA ILE A 212 -14.86 -16.46 -13.90
C ILE A 212 -13.36 -16.74 -13.98
N ASP A 213 -12.76 -16.43 -15.11
CA ASP A 213 -11.34 -16.63 -15.40
C ASP A 213 -10.54 -15.37 -15.06
N PHE A 214 -9.42 -15.58 -14.39
CA PHE A 214 -8.50 -14.54 -13.94
C PHE A 214 -7.10 -14.81 -14.48
N THR A 215 -6.40 -13.75 -14.85
CA THR A 215 -4.96 -13.76 -15.14
C THR A 215 -4.26 -12.77 -14.22
N ILE A 216 -3.34 -13.26 -13.38
CA ILE A 216 -2.42 -12.44 -12.60
C ILE A 216 -1.16 -12.26 -13.43
N ASN A 217 -0.88 -11.04 -13.89
CA ASN A 217 0.34 -10.76 -14.63
C ASN A 217 1.44 -10.29 -13.67
N VAL A 218 2.59 -10.94 -13.72
CA VAL A 218 3.80 -10.46 -13.04
C VAL A 218 4.44 -9.38 -13.90
N ILE A 219 4.49 -8.17 -13.36
CA ILE A 219 5.12 -7.02 -14.01
C ILE A 219 6.61 -6.95 -13.64
N GLY A 220 6.96 -7.37 -12.42
CA GLY A 220 8.33 -7.26 -11.90
C GLY A 220 8.59 -5.86 -11.34
N LYS A 221 9.84 -5.39 -11.44
CA LYS A 221 10.31 -4.13 -10.83
C LYS A 221 9.84 -2.89 -11.59
N ALA A 222 8.76 -2.25 -11.17
CA ALA A 222 8.27 -1.02 -11.84
C ALA A 222 7.98 0.10 -10.84
N HIS A 223 6.77 0.14 -10.28
CA HIS A 223 6.44 1.11 -9.24
C HIS A 223 7.13 0.74 -7.92
N SER A 224 7.19 -0.56 -7.64
CA SER A 224 7.87 -1.15 -6.49
C SER A 224 8.92 -2.17 -6.93
N ASP A 225 9.51 -2.89 -5.97
CA ASP A 225 10.47 -3.96 -6.27
C ASP A 225 9.81 -5.20 -6.89
N ALA A 226 8.48 -5.33 -6.78
CA ALA A 226 7.73 -6.37 -7.47
C ALA A 226 6.24 -6.00 -7.53
N ASP A 227 5.72 -5.86 -8.75
CA ASP A 227 4.34 -5.45 -9.00
C ASP A 227 3.54 -6.55 -9.75
N LEU A 228 2.26 -6.69 -9.39
CA LEU A 228 1.27 -7.53 -10.07
C LEU A 228 0.12 -6.69 -10.64
N THR A 229 -0.50 -7.21 -11.70
CA THR A 229 -1.83 -6.77 -12.17
C THR A 229 -2.79 -7.95 -12.22
N LEU A 230 -4.09 -7.68 -12.12
CA LEU A 230 -5.14 -8.70 -12.23
C LEU A 230 -6.08 -8.36 -13.38
N PHE A 231 -6.17 -9.27 -14.35
CA PHE A 231 -7.11 -9.20 -15.45
C PHE A 231 -8.27 -10.18 -15.23
N VAL A 232 -9.50 -9.66 -15.21
CA VAL A 232 -10.73 -10.46 -15.16
C VAL A 232 -11.18 -10.70 -16.59
N GLU A 233 -10.92 -11.90 -17.12
CA GLU A 233 -11.04 -12.20 -18.56
C GLU A 233 -12.49 -12.05 -19.06
N ASN A 234 -13.47 -12.53 -18.28
CA ASN A 234 -14.90 -12.46 -18.64
C ASN A 234 -15.40 -11.02 -18.76
N ASP A 235 -15.00 -10.16 -17.82
CA ASP A 235 -15.42 -8.75 -17.78
C ASP A 235 -14.53 -7.85 -18.64
N LYS A 236 -13.34 -8.32 -19.00
CA LYS A 236 -12.26 -7.56 -19.64
C LYS A 236 -11.80 -6.35 -18.81
N VAL A 237 -11.83 -6.49 -17.48
CA VAL A 237 -11.44 -5.45 -16.53
C VAL A 237 -10.01 -5.71 -16.08
N LEU A 238 -9.16 -4.67 -16.13
CA LEU A 238 -7.78 -4.73 -15.67
C LEU A 238 -7.61 -3.89 -14.41
N PHE A 239 -7.24 -4.53 -13.30
CA PHE A 239 -6.76 -3.87 -12.08
C PHE A 239 -5.23 -3.79 -12.14
N THR A 240 -4.67 -2.59 -12.08
CA THR A 240 -3.23 -2.39 -12.34
C THR A 240 -2.39 -2.15 -11.10
N GLY A 241 -3.03 -1.97 -9.93
CA GLY A 241 -2.36 -1.38 -8.78
C GLY A 241 -1.66 -0.09 -9.19
N ASP A 242 -0.55 0.19 -8.54
CA ASP A 242 0.19 1.43 -8.74
C ASP A 242 1.07 1.44 -10.00
N ILE A 243 0.95 0.45 -10.90
CA ILE A 243 1.50 0.61 -12.24
C ILE A 243 0.89 1.83 -12.94
N LEU A 244 -0.37 2.15 -12.63
CA LEU A 244 -1.06 3.33 -13.14
C LEU A 244 -1.72 4.14 -12.02
N PHE A 245 -1.71 5.45 -12.21
CA PHE A 245 -2.36 6.44 -11.34
C PHE A 245 -3.26 7.33 -12.18
N GLU A 246 -4.47 7.62 -11.70
CA GLU A 246 -5.36 8.61 -12.30
C GLU A 246 -5.62 9.76 -11.32
N GLY A 247 -5.58 10.99 -11.82
CA GLY A 247 -6.10 12.14 -11.07
C GLY A 247 -5.22 12.59 -9.92
N ARG A 248 -3.97 12.12 -9.85
CA ARG A 248 -2.94 12.53 -8.88
C ARG A 248 -1.54 12.33 -9.42
N VAL A 249 -0.57 12.97 -8.77
CA VAL A 249 0.86 12.64 -8.93
C VAL A 249 1.17 11.32 -8.20
N PRO A 250 1.91 10.38 -8.81
CA PRO A 250 2.34 9.14 -8.14
C PRO A 250 3.41 9.43 -7.08
N PHE A 251 3.57 8.54 -6.10
CA PHE A 251 4.83 8.46 -5.35
C PHE A 251 5.74 7.49 -6.09
N ILE A 252 6.96 7.89 -6.46
CA ILE A 252 7.81 7.04 -7.30
C ILE A 252 8.97 6.43 -6.51
N GLY A 253 9.24 5.16 -6.79
CA GLY A 253 10.43 4.44 -6.34
C GLY A 253 11.64 4.66 -7.26
N ASN A 254 12.57 3.73 -7.22
CA ASN A 254 13.87 3.79 -7.90
C ASN A 254 13.91 3.08 -9.27
N HIS A 255 12.84 2.40 -9.70
CA HIS A 255 12.81 1.64 -10.97
C HIS A 255 12.17 2.40 -12.14
N THR A 256 12.27 3.74 -12.14
CA THR A 256 11.51 4.61 -13.06
C THR A 256 11.80 4.38 -14.55
N LYS A 257 13.01 3.92 -14.90
CA LYS A 257 13.35 3.49 -16.28
C LYS A 257 12.54 2.29 -16.71
N HIS A 258 12.62 1.20 -15.93
CA HIS A 258 11.91 -0.03 -16.22
C HIS A 258 10.40 0.19 -16.18
N TRP A 259 9.90 0.97 -15.22
CA TRP A 259 8.50 1.34 -15.17
C TRP A 259 8.04 2.06 -16.45
N LEU A 260 8.85 2.97 -16.98
CA LEU A 260 8.52 3.64 -18.25
C LEU A 260 8.49 2.65 -19.44
N GLU A 261 9.41 1.69 -19.49
CA GLU A 261 9.43 0.60 -20.49
C GLU A 261 8.21 -0.33 -20.34
N THR A 262 7.81 -0.65 -19.11
CA THR A 262 6.57 -1.38 -18.80
C THR A 262 5.36 -0.63 -19.33
N LEU A 263 5.24 0.67 -19.07
CA LEU A 263 4.12 1.49 -19.53
C LEU A 263 4.06 1.61 -21.06
N GLN A 264 5.20 1.54 -21.74
CA GLN A 264 5.27 1.54 -23.21
C GLN A 264 4.87 0.19 -23.81
N SER A 265 5.12 -0.91 -23.10
CA SER A 265 4.79 -2.26 -23.55
C SER A 265 3.40 -2.74 -23.11
N LEU A 266 2.71 -1.98 -22.24
CA LEU A 266 1.39 -2.35 -21.73
C LEU A 266 0.32 -2.33 -22.83
N GLU A 267 -0.08 -3.52 -23.27
CA GLU A 267 -1.16 -3.70 -24.25
C GLU A 267 -2.53 -3.70 -23.56
N THR A 268 -3.42 -2.79 -23.96
CA THR A 268 -4.78 -2.68 -23.40
C THR A 268 -5.89 -2.88 -24.43
N ASN A 269 -5.57 -3.44 -25.61
CA ASN A 269 -6.49 -3.58 -26.74
C ASN A 269 -7.76 -4.39 -26.41
N GLN A 270 -7.69 -5.27 -25.42
CA GLN A 270 -8.80 -6.11 -24.99
C GLN A 270 -9.52 -5.58 -23.75
N VAL A 271 -9.03 -4.51 -23.13
CA VAL A 271 -9.53 -3.98 -21.85
C VAL A 271 -10.72 -3.07 -22.09
N THR A 272 -11.83 -3.32 -21.39
CA THR A 272 -13.06 -2.51 -21.45
C THR A 272 -13.12 -1.44 -20.35
N ALA A 273 -12.50 -1.72 -19.20
CA ALA A 273 -12.29 -0.78 -18.12
C ALA A 273 -10.97 -1.07 -17.40
N LEU A 274 -10.28 -0.01 -16.99
CA LEU A 274 -9.03 -0.08 -16.25
C LEU A 274 -9.22 0.57 -14.88
N VAL A 275 -8.84 -0.14 -13.81
CA VAL A 275 -8.89 0.37 -12.43
C VAL A 275 -7.45 0.57 -11.94
N PRO A 276 -6.99 1.82 -11.76
CA PRO A 276 -5.68 2.12 -11.23
C PRO A 276 -5.59 1.79 -9.73
N GLY A 277 -4.39 1.79 -9.16
CA GLY A 277 -4.17 1.72 -7.72
C GLY A 277 -4.70 2.95 -6.99
N HIS A 278 -4.75 4.09 -7.68
CA HIS A 278 -5.34 5.32 -7.19
C HIS A 278 -6.12 6.07 -8.26
N GLY A 279 -7.30 6.59 -7.87
CA GLY A 279 -8.12 7.45 -8.71
C GLY A 279 -9.31 6.72 -9.36
N PRO A 280 -10.09 7.40 -10.19
CA PRO A 280 -11.23 6.80 -10.87
C PRO A 280 -10.81 5.73 -11.88
N ALA A 281 -11.69 4.75 -12.09
CA ALA A 281 -11.56 3.82 -13.20
C ALA A 281 -11.67 4.55 -14.55
N ALA A 282 -10.81 4.18 -15.49
CA ALA A 282 -10.82 4.72 -16.83
C ALA A 282 -11.59 3.80 -17.78
N LYS A 283 -12.58 4.37 -18.47
CA LYS A 283 -13.24 3.72 -19.61
C LYS A 283 -12.40 3.76 -20.88
N ASP A 284 -11.39 4.62 -20.92
CA ASP A 284 -10.37 4.68 -21.97
C ASP A 284 -9.01 4.31 -21.35
N PRO A 285 -8.60 3.03 -21.43
CA PRO A 285 -7.35 2.56 -20.86
C PRO A 285 -6.11 3.28 -21.42
N GLN A 286 -6.13 3.68 -22.70
CA GLN A 286 -5.00 4.39 -23.33
C GLN A 286 -4.81 5.78 -22.73
N LYS A 287 -5.93 6.47 -22.44
CA LYS A 287 -5.88 7.75 -21.74
C LYS A 287 -5.36 7.61 -20.30
N ALA A 288 -5.71 6.52 -19.60
CA ALA A 288 -5.22 6.26 -18.25
C ALA A 288 -3.69 6.10 -18.19
N ILE A 289 -3.12 5.36 -19.15
CA ILE A 289 -1.68 5.16 -19.26
C ILE A 289 -0.93 6.48 -19.50
N THR A 290 -1.57 7.40 -20.23
CA THR A 290 -0.93 8.63 -20.69
C THR A 290 -0.44 9.50 -19.54
N LEU A 291 -1.22 9.68 -18.47
CA LEU A 291 -0.83 10.56 -17.36
C LEU A 291 0.45 10.08 -16.66
N THR A 292 0.46 8.84 -16.17
CA THR A 292 1.61 8.26 -15.45
C THR A 292 2.85 8.23 -16.35
N ARG A 293 2.69 7.77 -17.60
CA ARG A 293 3.78 7.68 -18.58
C ARG A 293 4.39 9.03 -18.89
N GLU A 294 3.56 10.04 -19.18
CA GLU A 294 4.06 11.38 -19.50
C GLU A 294 4.72 12.06 -18.31
N TYR A 295 4.18 11.88 -17.10
CA TYR A 295 4.79 12.41 -15.88
C TYR A 295 6.19 11.82 -15.64
N LEU A 296 6.33 10.49 -15.72
CA LEU A 296 7.61 9.81 -15.56
C LEU A 296 8.61 10.19 -16.65
N ALA A 297 8.17 10.22 -17.92
CA ALA A 297 9.01 10.61 -19.04
C ALA A 297 9.52 12.04 -18.90
N TYR A 298 8.62 12.98 -18.58
CA TYR A 298 8.99 14.39 -18.38
C TYR A 298 10.00 14.56 -17.25
N MET A 299 9.76 13.92 -16.10
CA MET A 299 10.65 13.99 -14.96
C MET A 299 12.03 13.41 -15.26
N ARG A 300 12.09 12.23 -15.88
CA ARG A 300 13.36 11.60 -16.30
C ARG A 300 14.11 12.46 -17.31
N GLU A 301 13.42 13.04 -18.30
CA GLU A 301 14.03 13.95 -19.27
C GLU A 301 14.68 15.16 -18.59
N LYS A 302 13.96 15.85 -17.70
CA LYS A 302 14.48 17.06 -17.04
C LYS A 302 15.63 16.77 -16.09
N MET A 303 15.54 15.70 -15.32
CA MET A 303 16.62 15.33 -14.41
C MET A 303 17.83 14.76 -15.15
N ALA A 304 17.66 14.14 -16.32
CA ALA A 304 18.78 13.67 -17.15
C ALA A 304 19.62 14.85 -17.66
N ILE A 305 18.98 15.92 -18.13
CA ILE A 305 19.68 17.16 -18.54
C ILE A 305 20.50 17.70 -17.38
N ALA A 306 19.92 17.77 -16.17
CA ALA A 306 20.62 18.26 -14.99
C ALA A 306 21.84 17.42 -14.62
N VAL A 307 21.72 16.08 -14.66
CA VAL A 307 22.84 15.16 -14.39
C VAL A 307 23.93 15.30 -15.45
N GLU A 308 23.56 15.36 -16.74
CA GLU A 308 24.51 15.50 -17.86
C GLU A 308 25.29 16.82 -17.79
N GLU A 309 24.62 17.90 -17.38
CA GLU A 309 25.20 19.24 -17.25
C GLU A 309 25.82 19.51 -15.87
N MET A 310 25.77 18.53 -14.95
CA MET A 310 26.26 18.63 -13.56
C MET A 310 25.62 19.80 -12.77
N ILE A 311 24.35 20.06 -13.00
CA ILE A 311 23.54 21.07 -12.29
C ILE A 311 23.12 20.49 -10.94
N ASP A 312 23.27 21.25 -9.86
CA ASP A 312 22.81 20.83 -8.53
C ASP A 312 21.29 20.60 -8.53
N PHE A 313 20.83 19.60 -7.77
CA PHE A 313 19.42 19.22 -7.75
C PHE A 313 18.48 20.38 -7.39
N ASP A 314 18.85 21.22 -6.42
CA ASP A 314 17.97 22.29 -5.96
C ASP A 314 17.78 23.33 -7.10
N GLU A 315 18.86 23.68 -7.80
CA GLU A 315 18.83 24.55 -8.98
C GLU A 315 18.02 23.91 -10.12
N ALA A 316 18.33 22.66 -10.47
CA ALA A 316 17.62 21.93 -11.53
C ALA A 316 16.12 21.83 -11.26
N TYR A 317 15.71 21.60 -10.00
CA TYR A 317 14.30 21.50 -9.65
C TYR A 317 13.55 22.83 -9.80
N GLU A 318 14.19 23.94 -9.43
CA GLU A 318 13.62 25.30 -9.52
C GLU A 318 13.47 25.77 -10.98
N GLU A 319 14.35 25.34 -11.89
CA GLU A 319 14.28 25.71 -13.31
C GLU A 319 13.20 24.98 -14.11
N VAL A 320 12.76 23.81 -13.64
CA VAL A 320 11.76 23.01 -14.36
C VAL A 320 10.36 23.63 -14.28
N ASP A 321 9.73 23.82 -15.43
CA ASP A 321 8.31 24.17 -15.49
C ASP A 321 7.43 22.97 -15.08
N TRP A 322 6.88 23.04 -13.87
CA TRP A 322 5.97 22.03 -13.34
C TRP A 322 4.49 22.34 -13.58
N SER A 323 4.15 23.42 -14.29
CA SER A 323 2.78 23.94 -14.43
C SER A 323 1.76 22.91 -14.91
N LYS A 324 2.19 21.96 -15.76
CA LYS A 324 1.37 20.84 -16.24
C LYS A 324 0.86 19.94 -15.12
N TYR A 325 1.65 19.73 -14.07
CA TYR A 325 1.36 18.79 -12.98
C TYR A 325 1.06 19.47 -11.64
N ALA A 326 1.42 20.75 -11.48
CA ALA A 326 1.32 21.50 -10.22
C ALA A 326 -0.09 21.53 -9.60
N LYS A 327 -1.15 21.38 -10.42
CA LYS A 327 -2.54 21.38 -9.97
C LYS A 327 -3.07 19.99 -9.61
N LEU A 328 -2.30 18.94 -9.86
CA LEU A 328 -2.72 17.59 -9.54
C LEU A 328 -2.62 17.34 -8.03
N PRO A 329 -3.58 16.62 -7.44
CA PRO A 329 -3.48 16.13 -6.07
C PRO A 329 -2.15 15.42 -5.79
N ALA A 330 -1.68 15.57 -4.55
CA ALA A 330 -0.39 15.08 -4.04
C ALA A 330 0.87 15.70 -4.68
N PHE A 331 0.76 16.65 -5.60
CA PHE A 331 1.94 17.30 -6.22
C PHE A 331 2.91 17.87 -5.19
N GLU A 332 2.44 18.71 -4.27
CA GLU A 332 3.30 19.34 -3.23
C GLU A 332 3.98 18.30 -2.31
N ALA A 333 3.29 17.19 -2.04
CA ALA A 333 3.82 16.14 -1.17
C ALA A 333 4.80 15.19 -1.87
N ALA A 334 4.67 15.02 -3.20
CA ALA A 334 5.36 13.97 -3.96
C ALA A 334 6.39 14.52 -4.95
N ASN A 335 6.06 15.56 -5.72
CA ASN A 335 6.80 15.92 -6.94
C ASN A 335 8.28 16.22 -6.69
N ARG A 336 8.62 17.02 -5.66
CA ARG A 336 10.03 17.32 -5.35
C ARG A 336 10.82 16.09 -4.94
N ARG A 337 10.22 15.25 -4.09
CA ARG A 337 10.83 13.99 -3.67
C ARG A 337 11.04 13.05 -4.86
N ASN A 338 10.05 12.96 -5.73
CA ASN A 338 10.09 12.18 -6.94
C ASN A 338 11.23 12.64 -7.86
N ALA A 339 11.33 13.95 -8.12
CA ALA A 339 12.40 14.51 -8.94
C ALA A 339 13.79 14.17 -8.34
N PHE A 340 13.94 14.30 -7.03
CA PHE A 340 15.19 13.96 -6.34
C PHE A 340 15.56 12.49 -6.48
N GLN A 341 14.61 11.58 -6.30
CA GLN A 341 14.81 10.14 -6.49
C GLN A 341 15.26 9.81 -7.92
N VAL A 342 14.63 10.45 -8.92
CA VAL A 342 15.00 10.26 -10.33
C VAL A 342 16.39 10.81 -10.62
N TYR A 343 16.71 12.01 -10.13
CA TYR A 343 18.04 12.61 -10.24
C TYR A 343 19.12 11.65 -9.73
N LEU A 344 18.96 11.15 -8.49
CA LEU A 344 19.90 10.18 -7.90
C LEU A 344 19.97 8.87 -8.68
N SER A 345 18.85 8.38 -9.22
CA SER A 345 18.86 7.14 -10.01
C SER A 345 19.64 7.31 -11.31
N LEU A 346 19.54 8.49 -11.95
CA LEU A 346 20.24 8.79 -13.20
C LEU A 346 21.74 8.97 -13.01
N GLU A 347 22.20 9.45 -11.83
CA GLU A 347 23.63 9.48 -11.50
C GLU A 347 24.26 8.08 -11.42
N LEU A 348 23.45 7.03 -11.29
CA LEU A 348 23.89 5.63 -11.18
C LEU A 348 23.74 4.84 -12.50
N GLU A 349 23.06 5.39 -13.51
CA GLU A 349 22.83 4.77 -14.83
C GLU A 349 24.01 4.97 -15.80
#